data_AF-A0A8C3R5R8-F1
#
_entry.id   AF-A0A8C3R5R8-F1
#
_cell.length_a   1.000
_cell.length_b   1.000
_cell.length_c   1.000
_cell.angle_alpha   90.00
_cell.angle_beta   90.00
_cell.angle_gamma   90.00
#
_symmetry.space_group_name_H-M   'P 1'
#
loop_
_entity.id
_entity.type
_entity.pdbx_description
1 polymer ?
#
loop_
_entity_poly.entity_id
_entity_poly.type
_entity_poly.pdbx_seq_one_letter_code
_entity_poly.pdbx_strand_id
1 'polypeptide(L)'
;MESLRDQEAGSFCSAFVWAWCCLYSWTRHGNANGAECHFPFIFEGRSYSRCTTEGRKDGLPWCATTSNYDQDKKYGFCPSEPPCVFPFVFDGTSYDSCTTDGRSDGYRWCATTSSFDQDKKYDTAVIGGNSQGDPCVFPFTFLGQSYSACTSQGRQDGKLWCATTSNYDTDKKWGFCPDRGTGPSACALLCVSQTHAIFFLRDHSL
;
A
#
# COMPACT_ATOMS: atom_id res chain seq x y z
N MET A 1 39.73 9.87 26.27
CA MET A 1 38.68 10.88 26.46
C MET A 1 38.02 11.05 25.10
N GLU A 2 37.00 10.25 24.79
CA GLU A 2 35.57 10.53 25.07
C GLU A 2 35.12 11.81 24.34
N SER A 3 33.98 11.95 23.65
CA SER A 3 32.88 11.10 23.19
C SER A 3 31.88 12.06 22.47
N LEU A 4 31.02 11.51 21.60
CA LEU A 4 29.69 12.00 21.16
C LEU A 4 29.49 12.84 19.86
N ARG A 5 28.87 12.15 18.89
CA ARG A 5 27.55 12.38 18.24
C ARG A 5 27.33 13.43 17.12
N ASP A 6 26.94 12.84 15.98
CA ASP A 6 25.74 13.05 15.15
C ASP A 6 25.71 14.08 13.99
N GLN A 7 25.41 13.48 12.83
CA GLN A 7 24.60 13.93 11.70
C GLN A 7 25.11 15.05 10.77
N GLU A 8 25.46 14.67 9.54
CA GLU A 8 24.91 15.25 8.30
C GLU A 8 25.11 14.20 7.19
N ALA A 9 24.01 13.53 6.79
CA ALA A 9 24.02 12.54 5.72
C ALA A 9 24.03 13.25 4.36
N GLY A 10 25.20 13.31 3.74
CA GLY A 10 25.35 13.69 2.33
C GLY A 10 24.92 12.58 1.38
N SER A 11 24.26 13.01 0.29
CA SER A 11 24.43 12.56 -1.10
C SER A 11 24.42 11.06 -1.42
N PHE A 12 23.57 10.66 -2.36
CA PHE A 12 23.92 10.03 -3.65
C PHE A 12 22.70 9.29 -4.21
N CYS A 13 21.92 9.99 -5.04
CA CYS A 13 20.89 9.40 -5.88
C CYS A 13 21.60 8.76 -7.10
N SER A 14 21.78 7.43 -7.10
CA SER A 14 22.36 6.67 -8.21
C SER A 14 21.45 5.47 -8.54
N ALA A 15 20.93 5.45 -9.77
CA ALA A 15 20.49 4.32 -10.60
C ALA A 15 19.72 3.10 -10.00
N PHE A 16 19.26 3.12 -8.75
CA PHE A 16 18.57 2.00 -8.08
C PHE A 16 17.10 2.28 -7.75
N VAL A 17 16.43 3.17 -8.49
CA VAL A 17 15.07 3.65 -8.14
C VAL A 17 13.95 2.66 -8.53
N TRP A 18 14.26 1.52 -9.15
CA TRP A 18 13.26 0.51 -9.55
C TRP A 18 12.96 -0.57 -8.50
N ALA A 19 13.52 -0.47 -7.28
CA ALA A 19 13.38 -1.53 -6.26
C ALA A 19 12.56 -1.15 -5.01
N TRP A 20 12.16 0.11 -4.86
CA TRP A 20 11.55 0.62 -3.60
C TRP A 20 10.03 0.81 -3.66
N CYS A 21 9.39 0.26 -4.69
CA CYS A 21 7.99 0.51 -5.05
C CYS A 21 6.98 -0.45 -4.40
N CYS A 22 7.44 -1.47 -3.67
CA CYS A 22 6.61 -2.60 -3.21
C CYS A 22 6.76 -2.93 -1.70
N LEU A 23 7.46 -2.13 -0.90
CA LEU A 23 8.04 -2.59 0.37
C LEU A 23 7.35 -2.07 1.64
N TYR A 24 6.03 -1.88 1.62
CA TYR A 24 5.27 -1.52 2.82
C TYR A 24 4.15 -2.54 3.06
N SER A 25 4.52 -3.70 3.60
CA SER A 25 3.55 -4.64 4.17
C SER A 25 3.75 -4.68 5.67
N TRP A 26 2.76 -4.20 6.40
CA TRP A 26 2.73 -4.40 7.84
C TRP A 26 2.39 -5.84 8.17
N THR A 27 2.87 -6.29 9.31
CA THR A 27 2.62 -7.65 9.75
C THR A 27 1.44 -7.71 10.71
N ARG A 28 0.66 -8.79 10.62
CA ARG A 28 -0.29 -9.19 11.66
C ARG A 28 0.30 -10.35 12.44
N HIS A 29 0.03 -10.38 13.74
CA HIS A 29 0.52 -11.44 14.64
C HIS A 29 2.06 -11.60 14.56
N GLY A 30 2.58 -12.81 14.79
CA GLY A 30 4.02 -13.06 14.85
C GLY A 30 4.65 -12.63 16.17
N ASN A 31 5.95 -12.40 16.17
CA ASN A 31 6.75 -12.10 17.38
C ASN A 31 7.46 -10.74 17.32
N ALA A 32 7.05 -9.91 16.37
CA ALA A 32 7.60 -8.59 16.12
C ALA A 32 6.64 -7.45 16.48
N ASN A 33 5.57 -7.73 17.23
CA ASN A 33 4.61 -6.73 17.75
C ASN A 33 4.03 -5.80 16.67
N GLY A 34 3.74 -6.35 15.48
CA GLY A 34 3.21 -5.57 14.36
C GLY A 34 4.26 -4.73 13.61
N ALA A 35 5.56 -4.96 13.86
CA ALA A 35 6.61 -4.35 13.06
C ALA A 35 6.45 -4.68 11.57
N GLU A 36 6.88 -3.76 10.73
CA GLU A 36 6.76 -3.85 9.29
C GLU A 36 7.70 -4.90 8.70
N CYS A 37 7.33 -5.45 7.55
CA CYS A 37 8.24 -6.31 6.81
C CYS A 37 9.48 -5.55 6.38
N HIS A 38 10.63 -6.10 6.69
CA HIS A 38 11.89 -5.61 6.19
C HIS A 38 12.20 -6.33 4.87
N PHE A 39 12.28 -5.57 3.78
CA PHE A 39 12.66 -6.13 2.49
C PHE A 39 13.91 -5.45 1.92
N PRO A 40 14.81 -6.21 1.28
CA PRO A 40 14.84 -7.67 1.29
C PRO A 40 15.17 -8.23 2.69
N PHE A 41 14.78 -9.47 2.97
CA PHE A 41 15.23 -10.21 4.14
C PHE A 41 15.82 -11.57 3.78
N ILE A 42 16.72 -12.07 4.64
CA ILE A 42 17.34 -13.39 4.48
C ILE A 42 16.58 -14.43 5.31
N PHE A 43 16.20 -15.55 4.69
CA PHE A 43 15.67 -16.75 5.34
C PHE A 43 16.25 -18.00 4.69
N GLU A 44 16.77 -18.93 5.48
CA GLU A 44 17.50 -20.13 5.03
C GLU A 44 18.56 -19.82 3.96
N GLY A 45 19.29 -18.71 4.15
CA GLY A 45 20.32 -18.24 3.22
C GLY A 45 19.81 -17.67 1.89
N ARG A 46 18.50 -17.54 1.70
CA ARG A 46 17.87 -16.95 0.50
C ARG A 46 17.32 -15.57 0.80
N SER A 47 17.44 -14.66 -0.17
CA SER A 47 16.92 -13.29 -0.07
C SER A 47 15.50 -13.20 -0.63
N TYR A 48 14.56 -12.67 0.15
CA TYR A 48 13.17 -12.46 -0.23
C TYR A 48 12.84 -10.98 -0.28
N SER A 49 12.25 -10.54 -1.39
CA SER A 49 11.76 -9.17 -1.59
C SER A 49 10.23 -9.06 -1.54
N ARG A 50 9.58 -10.13 -1.08
CA ARG A 50 8.12 -10.24 -0.91
C ARG A 50 7.82 -11.26 0.19
N CYS A 51 6.59 -11.25 0.68
CA CYS A 51 6.13 -12.27 1.62
C CYS A 51 6.25 -13.67 1.01
N THR A 52 6.63 -14.64 1.83
CA THR A 52 6.83 -16.03 1.42
C THR A 52 5.98 -16.96 2.28
N THR A 53 5.57 -18.09 1.72
CA THR A 53 4.96 -19.21 2.46
C THR A 53 5.99 -20.30 2.78
N GLU A 54 7.22 -20.16 2.28
CA GLU A 54 8.31 -21.11 2.51
C GLU A 54 8.64 -21.20 4.01
N GLY A 55 9.05 -22.40 4.45
CA GLY A 55 9.28 -22.70 5.86
C GLY A 55 8.02 -22.94 6.69
N ARG A 56 6.82 -22.85 6.10
CA ARG A 56 5.54 -23.08 6.80
C ARG A 56 4.68 -24.14 6.12
N LYS A 57 3.90 -24.88 6.92
CA LYS A 57 2.94 -25.90 6.46
C LYS A 57 1.51 -25.38 6.32
N ASP A 58 1.20 -24.26 6.98
CA ASP A 58 -0.13 -23.63 6.98
C ASP A 58 -0.38 -22.79 5.71
N GLY A 59 0.64 -22.59 4.87
CA GLY A 59 0.54 -21.80 3.65
C GLY A 59 0.30 -20.31 3.90
N LEU A 60 0.44 -19.83 5.14
CA LEU A 60 0.25 -18.43 5.47
C LEU A 60 1.48 -17.61 5.06
N PRO A 61 1.32 -16.53 4.27
CA PRO A 61 2.44 -15.71 3.87
C PRO A 61 3.00 -14.93 5.06
N TRP A 62 4.31 -14.86 5.17
CA TRP A 62 5.03 -14.17 6.22
C TRP A 62 6.25 -13.44 5.67
N CYS A 63 6.82 -12.54 6.48
CA CYS A 63 8.05 -11.84 6.18
C CYS A 63 8.88 -11.64 7.46
N ALA A 64 10.19 -11.45 7.31
CA ALA A 64 10.99 -10.97 8.42
C ALA A 64 10.74 -9.47 8.64
N THR A 65 10.88 -9.02 9.89
CA THR A 65 10.84 -7.59 10.23
C THR A 65 12.24 -7.01 10.45
N THR A 66 13.27 -7.75 10.05
CA THR A 66 14.68 -7.35 10.05
C THR A 66 15.37 -7.87 8.78
N SER A 67 16.57 -7.40 8.49
CA SER A 67 17.33 -7.82 7.30
C SER A 67 17.70 -9.30 7.27
N ASN A 68 17.78 -9.97 8.42
CA ASN A 68 18.21 -11.36 8.51
C ASN A 68 17.39 -12.15 9.54
N TYR A 69 16.38 -12.88 9.06
CA TYR A 69 15.59 -13.75 9.92
C TYR A 69 16.40 -14.92 10.49
N ASP A 70 17.41 -15.41 9.76
CA ASP A 70 18.23 -16.52 10.22
C ASP A 70 18.95 -16.20 11.54
N GLN A 71 19.27 -14.93 11.77
CA GLN A 71 19.87 -14.41 13.00
C GLN A 71 18.82 -13.92 13.99
N ASP A 72 17.92 -13.03 13.57
CA ASP A 72 17.07 -12.26 14.48
C ASP A 72 15.79 -12.99 14.89
N LYS A 73 15.33 -13.92 14.05
CA LYS A 73 14.07 -14.68 14.22
C LYS A 73 12.84 -13.79 14.43
N LYS A 74 12.87 -12.54 13.95
CA LYS A 74 11.75 -11.59 14.02
C LYS A 74 10.93 -11.62 12.75
N TYR A 75 9.64 -11.89 12.90
CA TYR A 75 8.72 -12.01 11.79
C TYR A 75 7.30 -11.59 12.17
N GLY A 76 6.50 -11.39 11.14
CA GLY A 76 5.05 -11.46 11.27
C GLY A 76 4.39 -11.89 9.97
N PHE A 77 3.07 -12.09 10.04
CA PHE A 77 2.31 -12.60 8.92
C PHE A 77 1.89 -11.47 8.01
N CYS A 78 2.08 -11.68 6.73
CA CYS A 78 1.54 -10.78 5.74
C CYS A 78 0.04 -11.02 5.63
N PRO A 79 -0.74 -9.97 5.38
CA PRO A 79 -2.14 -10.12 5.03
C PRO A 79 -2.30 -11.16 3.89
N SER A 80 -3.23 -12.12 4.02
CA SER A 80 -3.41 -13.25 3.07
C SER A 80 -4.62 -13.13 2.12
N GLU A 81 -5.62 -12.30 2.42
CA GLU A 81 -6.72 -11.89 1.50
C GLU A 81 -6.22 -11.34 0.15
N PRO A 82 -6.43 -12.04 -0.97
CA PRO A 82 -5.92 -11.58 -2.26
C PRO A 82 -6.57 -10.24 -2.66
N PRO A 83 -5.83 -9.31 -3.30
CA PRO A 83 -6.41 -8.07 -3.78
C PRO A 83 -7.50 -8.35 -4.83
N CYS A 84 -8.35 -7.35 -5.09
CA CYS A 84 -9.25 -7.39 -6.23
C CYS A 84 -8.49 -7.72 -7.51
N VAL A 85 -9.01 -8.66 -8.30
CA VAL A 85 -8.50 -8.98 -9.63
C VAL A 85 -9.42 -8.32 -10.64
N PHE A 86 -8.86 -7.49 -11.51
CA PHE A 86 -9.60 -6.85 -12.60
C PHE A 86 -8.98 -7.23 -13.95
N PRO A 87 -9.80 -7.53 -14.98
CA PRO A 87 -11.24 -7.77 -14.88
C PRO A 87 -11.59 -9.06 -14.13
N PHE A 88 -12.77 -9.11 -13.49
CA PHE A 88 -13.35 -10.35 -12.97
C PHE A 88 -14.74 -10.62 -13.52
N VAL A 89 -15.10 -11.90 -13.62
CA VAL A 89 -16.43 -12.33 -14.09
C VAL A 89 -17.37 -12.61 -12.91
N PHE A 90 -18.56 -12.02 -12.94
CA PHE A 90 -19.68 -12.32 -12.04
C PHE A 90 -21.00 -12.37 -12.82
N ASP A 91 -21.75 -13.46 -12.66
CA ASP A 91 -22.99 -13.76 -13.38
C ASP A 91 -22.83 -13.60 -14.90
N GLY A 92 -21.70 -14.09 -15.43
CA GLY A 92 -21.34 -13.96 -16.84
C GLY A 92 -20.96 -12.56 -17.32
N THR A 93 -20.95 -11.55 -16.45
CA THR A 93 -20.58 -10.16 -16.77
C THR A 93 -19.16 -9.86 -16.28
N SER A 94 -18.36 -9.16 -17.09
CA SER A 94 -16.99 -8.75 -16.74
C SER A 94 -16.99 -7.37 -16.07
N TYR A 95 -16.26 -7.24 -14.96
CA TYR A 95 -16.13 -6.01 -14.18
C TYR A 95 -14.68 -5.56 -14.07
N ASP A 96 -14.40 -4.33 -14.49
CA ASP A 96 -13.09 -3.67 -14.36
C ASP A 96 -12.97 -2.79 -13.10
N SER A 97 -14.02 -2.77 -12.28
CA SER A 97 -14.09 -2.02 -11.02
C SER A 97 -15.00 -2.72 -10.03
N CYS A 98 -14.98 -2.31 -8.75
CA CYS A 98 -15.90 -2.85 -7.75
C CYS A 98 -17.37 -2.56 -8.10
N THR A 99 -18.23 -3.57 -7.97
CA THR A 99 -19.67 -3.50 -8.26
C THR A 99 -20.50 -3.67 -6.99
N THR A 100 -21.73 -3.16 -7.00
CA THR A 100 -22.76 -3.47 -5.99
C THR A 100 -23.67 -4.61 -6.42
N ASP A 101 -23.48 -5.15 -7.63
CA ASP A 101 -24.38 -6.15 -8.20
C ASP A 101 -24.45 -7.41 -7.34
N GLY A 102 -25.65 -7.97 -7.20
CA GLY A 102 -25.90 -9.10 -6.31
C GLY A 102 -25.98 -8.75 -4.82
N ARG A 103 -25.86 -7.47 -4.43
CA ARG A 103 -26.01 -7.02 -3.02
C ARG A 103 -27.15 -6.02 -2.86
N SER A 104 -27.89 -6.13 -1.76
CA SER A 104 -28.98 -5.20 -1.38
C SER A 104 -28.55 -4.15 -0.36
N ASP A 105 -27.36 -4.30 0.22
CA ASP A 105 -26.82 -3.40 1.25
C ASP A 105 -26.05 -2.20 0.66
N GLY A 106 -25.93 -2.13 -0.67
CA GLY A 106 -25.24 -1.04 -1.36
C GLY A 106 -23.71 -1.05 -1.23
N TYR A 107 -23.12 -2.10 -0.62
CA TYR A 107 -21.67 -2.19 -0.52
C TYR A 107 -21.04 -2.65 -1.82
N ARG A 108 -20.01 -1.93 -2.27
CA ARG A 108 -19.23 -2.35 -3.43
C ARG A 108 -18.26 -3.48 -3.08
N TRP A 109 -18.13 -4.43 -3.99
CA TRP A 109 -17.25 -5.60 -3.88
C TRP A 109 -16.56 -5.90 -5.21
N CYS A 110 -15.47 -6.67 -5.15
CA CYS A 110 -14.73 -7.17 -6.30
C CYS A 110 -14.40 -8.65 -6.10
N ALA A 111 -14.22 -9.42 -7.17
CA ALA A 111 -13.63 -10.73 -7.00
C ALA A 111 -12.13 -10.62 -6.72
N THR A 112 -11.60 -11.55 -5.96
CA THR A 112 -10.15 -11.66 -5.71
C THR A 112 -9.48 -12.68 -6.64
N THR A 113 -10.20 -13.08 -7.70
CA THR A 113 -9.79 -13.98 -8.77
C THR A 113 -10.42 -13.52 -10.09
N SER A 114 -10.02 -14.10 -11.21
CA SER A 114 -10.57 -13.73 -12.53
C SER A 114 -12.03 -14.14 -12.73
N SER A 115 -12.59 -15.02 -11.90
CA SER A 115 -14.00 -15.44 -11.99
C SER A 115 -14.58 -15.71 -10.62
N PHE A 116 -15.48 -14.83 -10.18
CA PHE A 116 -16.28 -15.06 -8.99
C PHE A 116 -17.18 -16.28 -9.16
N ASP A 117 -17.72 -16.50 -10.35
CA ASP A 117 -18.65 -17.62 -10.62
C ASP A 117 -18.01 -18.99 -10.33
N GLN A 118 -16.69 -19.10 -10.55
CA GLN A 118 -15.92 -20.32 -10.30
C GLN A 118 -15.40 -20.38 -8.86
N ASP A 119 -14.75 -19.31 -8.39
CA ASP A 119 -13.99 -19.34 -7.14
C ASP A 119 -14.80 -18.89 -5.92
N LYS A 120 -15.83 -18.07 -6.13
CA LYS A 120 -16.66 -17.44 -5.10
C LYS A 120 -15.85 -16.68 -4.04
N LYS A 121 -14.71 -16.11 -4.43
CA LYS A 121 -13.84 -15.29 -3.57
C LYS A 121 -13.98 -13.82 -3.94
N TYR A 122 -14.20 -12.99 -2.91
CA TYR A 122 -14.43 -11.57 -3.09
C TYR A 122 -13.93 -10.76 -1.89
N ASP A 123 -13.76 -9.46 -2.10
CA ASP A 123 -13.42 -8.48 -1.07
C ASP A 123 -14.09 -7.13 -1.37
N THR A 124 -14.03 -6.19 -0.42
CA THR A 124 -14.52 -4.81 -0.54
C THR A 124 -13.36 -3.84 -0.74
N ALA A 125 -13.54 -2.77 -1.54
CA ALA A 125 -12.43 -1.87 -1.90
C ALA A 125 -11.84 -1.09 -0.73
N VAL A 126 -12.70 -0.73 0.23
CA VAL A 126 -12.33 -0.12 1.52
C VAL A 126 -13.09 -0.81 2.64
N ILE A 127 -12.48 -0.88 3.81
CA ILE A 127 -13.07 -1.50 4.99
C ILE A 127 -13.77 -0.40 5.81
N GLY A 128 -15.05 -0.57 6.11
CA GLY A 128 -15.81 0.38 6.95
C GLY A 128 -15.90 1.80 6.35
N GLY A 129 -15.81 2.81 7.22
CA GLY A 129 -16.02 4.22 6.83
C GLY A 129 -17.48 4.55 6.52
N ASN A 130 -17.71 5.64 5.77
CA ASN A 130 -19.05 6.13 5.41
C ASN A 130 -19.30 6.16 3.89
N SER A 131 -18.51 5.35 3.18
CA SER A 131 -18.47 5.30 1.72
C SER A 131 -18.88 3.95 1.15
N GLN A 132 -19.45 3.06 1.97
CA GLN A 132 -20.06 1.81 1.51
C GLN A 132 -19.14 0.95 0.62
N GLY A 133 -17.84 0.90 0.93
CA GLY A 133 -16.88 0.16 0.11
C GLY A 133 -16.45 0.86 -1.18
N ASP A 134 -16.77 2.14 -1.39
CA ASP A 134 -16.25 2.91 -2.52
C ASP A 134 -14.72 2.93 -2.51
N PRO A 135 -14.07 2.77 -3.68
CA PRO A 135 -12.61 2.79 -3.74
C PRO A 135 -12.06 4.16 -3.34
N CYS A 136 -10.83 4.14 -2.83
CA CYS A 136 -10.08 5.35 -2.59
C CYS A 136 -9.90 6.15 -3.89
N VAL A 137 -10.08 7.47 -3.83
CA VAL A 137 -9.79 8.39 -4.92
C VAL A 137 -8.48 9.09 -4.63
N PHE A 138 -7.55 9.01 -5.57
CA PHE A 138 -6.24 9.66 -5.46
C PHE A 138 -5.99 10.56 -6.67
N PRO A 139 -5.40 11.76 -6.48
CA PRO A 139 -5.18 12.40 -5.18
C PRO A 139 -6.49 12.89 -4.54
N PHE A 140 -6.52 12.99 -3.20
CA PHE A 140 -7.62 13.61 -2.46
C PHE A 140 -7.14 14.74 -1.54
N THR A 141 -8.01 15.70 -1.25
CA THR A 141 -7.70 16.84 -0.35
C THR A 141 -8.23 16.60 1.06
N PHE A 142 -7.38 16.75 2.09
CA PHE A 142 -7.74 16.71 3.50
C PHE A 142 -6.97 17.78 4.28
N LEU A 143 -7.68 18.61 5.06
CA LEU A 143 -7.13 19.78 5.76
C LEU A 143 -6.30 20.69 4.83
N GLY A 144 -6.75 20.86 3.60
CA GLY A 144 -6.08 21.65 2.56
C GLY A 144 -4.79 21.04 2.01
N GLN A 145 -4.42 19.82 2.42
CA GLN A 145 -3.26 19.08 1.90
C GLN A 145 -3.71 17.99 0.93
N SER A 146 -2.92 17.75 -0.11
CA SER A 146 -3.20 16.70 -1.10
C SER A 146 -2.51 15.39 -0.73
N TYR A 147 -3.27 14.30 -0.74
CA TYR A 147 -2.83 12.95 -0.42
C TYR A 147 -2.99 12.05 -1.63
N SER A 148 -1.89 11.44 -2.07
CA SER A 148 -1.86 10.45 -3.16
C SER A 148 -1.77 9.00 -2.67
N ALA A 149 -1.82 8.79 -1.36
CA ALA A 149 -1.79 7.49 -0.71
C ALA A 149 -2.62 7.53 0.57
N CYS A 150 -2.95 6.35 1.11
CA CYS A 150 -3.64 6.25 2.40
C CYS A 150 -2.84 6.95 3.50
N THR A 151 -3.54 7.64 4.41
CA THR A 151 -2.91 8.40 5.48
C THR A 151 -3.48 8.01 6.84
N SER A 152 -2.69 8.14 7.91
CA SER A 152 -3.16 8.08 9.29
C SER A 152 -3.45 9.47 9.85
N GLN A 153 -3.23 10.53 9.05
CA GLN A 153 -3.41 11.90 9.48
C GLN A 153 -4.84 12.14 9.96
N GLY A 154 -4.99 12.87 11.07
CA GLY A 154 -6.29 13.13 11.69
C GLY A 154 -6.84 11.97 12.53
N ARG A 155 -6.06 10.90 12.73
CA ARG A 155 -6.43 9.77 13.60
C ARG A 155 -5.35 9.49 14.64
N GLN A 156 -5.77 9.02 15.82
CA GLN A 156 -4.87 8.62 16.92
C GLN A 156 -4.66 7.11 17.00
N ASP A 157 -5.49 6.31 16.32
CA ASP A 157 -5.43 4.85 16.29
C ASP A 157 -4.41 4.31 15.28
N GLY A 158 -3.70 5.18 14.56
CA GLY A 158 -2.70 4.83 13.56
C GLY A 158 -3.27 4.15 12.30
N LYS A 159 -4.60 3.98 12.19
CA LYS A 159 -5.22 3.30 11.06
C LYS A 159 -5.16 4.15 9.80
N LEU A 160 -4.75 3.53 8.69
CA LEU A 160 -4.70 4.18 7.39
C LEU A 160 -6.11 4.29 6.79
N TRP A 161 -6.42 5.48 6.28
CA TRP A 161 -7.67 5.79 5.62
C TRP A 161 -7.42 6.59 4.35
N CYS A 162 -8.42 6.61 3.47
CA CYS A 162 -8.42 7.42 2.25
C CYS A 162 -9.78 8.09 2.07
N ALA A 163 -9.80 9.20 1.35
CA ALA A 163 -11.07 9.71 0.83
C ALA A 163 -11.51 8.87 -0.37
N THR A 164 -12.82 8.70 -0.53
CA THR A 164 -13.41 8.07 -1.72
C THR A 164 -13.93 9.11 -2.72
N THR A 165 -13.46 10.35 -2.56
CA THR A 165 -13.75 11.53 -3.38
C THR A 165 -12.48 12.36 -3.52
N SER A 166 -12.43 13.29 -4.48
CA SER A 166 -11.26 14.15 -4.69
C SER A 166 -11.07 15.20 -3.58
N ASN A 167 -12.11 15.50 -2.80
CA ASN A 167 -12.05 16.48 -1.73
C ASN A 167 -12.79 16.01 -0.48
N TYR A 168 -12.05 15.49 0.50
CA TYR A 168 -12.62 15.11 1.78
C TYR A 168 -13.12 16.33 2.57
N ASP A 169 -12.49 17.49 2.41
CA ASP A 169 -12.87 18.67 3.18
C ASP A 169 -14.31 19.12 2.89
N THR A 170 -14.79 18.89 1.67
CA THR A 170 -16.19 19.12 1.27
C THR A 170 -17.07 17.91 1.49
N ASP A 171 -16.64 16.74 1.00
CA ASP A 171 -17.56 15.61 0.81
C ASP A 171 -17.64 14.72 2.05
N LYS A 172 -16.60 14.76 2.90
CA LYS A 172 -16.46 13.96 4.14
C LYS A 172 -16.63 12.46 3.92
N LYS A 173 -16.39 11.97 2.69
CA LYS A 173 -16.47 10.56 2.31
C LYS A 173 -15.12 9.86 2.42
N TRP A 174 -15.06 8.82 3.23
CA TRP A 174 -13.85 8.04 3.48
C TRP A 174 -14.13 6.56 3.73
N GLY A 175 -13.06 5.77 3.63
CA GLY A 175 -12.99 4.37 4.05
C GLY A 175 -11.64 4.06 4.69
N PHE A 176 -11.57 3.00 5.49
CA PHE A 176 -10.25 2.49 5.86
C PHE A 176 -9.66 1.81 4.64
N CYS A 177 -8.41 2.12 4.36
CA CYS A 177 -7.70 1.33 3.39
C CYS A 177 -7.65 -0.09 3.93
N PRO A 178 -7.87 -1.12 3.09
CA PRO A 178 -7.52 -2.47 3.48
C PRO A 178 -6.06 -2.46 3.89
N ASP A 179 -5.67 -3.49 4.62
CA ASP A 179 -4.40 -3.49 5.32
C ASP A 179 -3.15 -3.64 4.39
N ARG A 180 -3.33 -3.22 3.14
CA ARG A 180 -2.48 -3.31 1.98
C ARG A 180 -2.72 -2.03 1.21
N GLY A 181 -1.64 -1.35 0.79
CA GLY A 181 -1.72 -0.18 -0.08
C GLY A 181 -2.33 -0.50 -1.45
N THR A 182 -3.66 -0.59 -1.53
CA THR A 182 -4.44 -0.57 -2.77
C THR A 182 -4.93 0.84 -3.09
N GLY A 183 -4.09 1.84 -2.79
CA GLY A 183 -4.00 3.01 -3.66
C GLY A 183 -2.97 2.74 -4.75
N PRO A 184 -2.96 3.49 -5.86
CA PRO A 184 -1.79 3.52 -6.73
C PRO A 184 -0.59 3.74 -5.82
N SER A 185 0.34 2.80 -5.89
CA SER A 185 1.60 2.84 -5.16
C SER A 185 2.11 4.28 -5.12
N ALA A 186 2.60 4.72 -3.96
CA ALA A 186 3.26 6.02 -3.72
C ALA A 186 4.55 6.22 -4.54
N CYS A 187 4.62 5.57 -5.69
CA CYS A 187 5.77 5.38 -6.54
C CYS A 187 5.38 5.58 -8.03
N ALA A 188 4.09 5.79 -8.36
CA ALA A 188 3.68 6.20 -9.71
C ALA A 188 3.83 7.71 -9.99
N LEU A 189 3.93 8.57 -8.96
CA LEU A 189 3.87 10.03 -9.16
C LEU A 189 5.17 10.81 -8.89
N LEU A 190 6.26 10.19 -8.43
CA LEU A 190 7.55 10.89 -8.36
C LEU A 190 8.26 11.06 -9.72
N CYS A 191 7.70 10.52 -10.81
CA CYS A 191 8.26 10.71 -12.16
C CYS A 191 7.59 11.80 -13.01
N VAL A 192 6.51 12.48 -12.56
CA VAL A 192 5.79 13.44 -13.43
C VAL A 192 5.99 14.92 -13.05
N SER A 193 6.58 15.26 -11.90
CA SER A 193 6.69 16.69 -11.51
C SER A 193 8.08 17.35 -11.57
N GLN A 194 9.15 16.66 -11.97
CA GLN A 194 10.48 17.29 -12.12
C GLN A 194 10.78 17.84 -13.53
N THR A 195 9.77 18.19 -14.32
CA THR A 195 10.00 18.92 -15.59
C THR A 195 9.66 20.41 -15.55
N HIS A 196 9.19 20.96 -14.43
CA HIS A 196 8.94 22.42 -14.32
C HIS A 196 9.74 23.07 -13.20
N ALA A 197 11.06 23.14 -13.38
CA ALA A 197 11.87 24.23 -12.86
C ALA A 197 13.24 24.15 -13.53
N ILE A 198 13.42 24.85 -14.64
CA ILE A 198 14.63 25.53 -15.14
C ILE A 198 14.28 25.95 -16.57
N PHE A 199 13.62 27.09 -16.72
CA PHE A 199 13.74 27.94 -17.90
C PHE A 199 13.62 29.39 -17.41
N PHE A 200 14.45 30.26 -17.96
CA PHE A 200 14.77 31.62 -17.53
C PHE A 200 15.78 31.77 -16.40
N LEU A 201 17.05 31.50 -16.70
CA LEU A 201 18.13 32.45 -16.42
C LEU A 201 19.29 32.19 -17.39
N ARG A 202 19.44 33.06 -18.39
CA ARG A 202 20.69 33.57 -19.02
C ARG A 202 20.44 33.90 -20.50
N ASP A 203 20.25 35.18 -20.80
CA ASP A 203 21.14 35.85 -21.77
C ASP A 203 21.08 37.37 -21.58
N HIS A 204 22.13 37.91 -20.96
CA HIS A 204 22.54 39.32 -21.04
C HIS A 204 23.94 39.41 -20.45
N SER A 205 24.96 39.30 -21.31
CA SER A 205 26.11 40.21 -21.39
C SER A 205 27.23 39.57 -22.21
N LEU A 206 27.28 39.94 -23.48
CA LEU A 206 28.47 40.46 -24.16
C LEU A 206 28.00 41.44 -25.24
#